data_AF-A0A9P8ID71-F1
#
_entry.id   AF-A0A9P8ID71-F1
#
_cell.length_a   1.000
_cell.length_b   1.000
_cell.length_c   1.000
_cell.angle_alpha   90.00
_cell.angle_beta   90.00
_cell.angle_gamma   90.00
#
_symmetry.space_group_name_H-M   'P 1'
#
loop_
_entity.id
_entity.type
_entity.pdbx_description
1 polymer ?
#
loop_
_entity_poly.entity_id
_entity_poly.type
_entity_poly.pdbx_seq_one_letter_code
_entity_poly.pdbx_strand_id
1 'polypeptide(L)'
;AVVKLLLETGKADVDSKDSEYGRTPLSWAAANGYEAVVKLLLETGKADVDSKDSKYGRTPLSWAAENGHEAIVKLLEDAYSLP
;
A
#
# COMPACT_ATOMS: atom_id res chain seq x y z
N ALA A 1 2.19 8.69 12.70
CA ALA A 1 3.37 9.22 13.41
C ALA A 1 4.63 8.42 13.11
N VAL A 2 4.67 7.10 13.39
CA VAL A 2 5.88 6.27 13.15
C VAL A 2 6.19 6.05 11.66
N VAL A 3 5.18 5.77 10.82
CA VAL A 3 5.40 5.53 9.38
C VAL A 3 6.12 6.71 8.72
N LYS A 4 5.68 7.94 8.97
CA LYS A 4 6.31 9.15 8.45
C LYS A 4 7.79 9.25 8.86
N LEU A 5 8.10 9.03 10.14
CA LEU A 5 9.48 9.04 10.63
C LEU A 5 10.36 7.98 9.94
N LEU A 6 9.82 6.77 9.69
CA LEU A 6 10.56 5.73 8.98
C LEU A 6 10.84 6.13 7.53
N LEU A 7 9.86 6.71 6.84
CA LEU A 7 10.01 7.19 5.46
C LEU A 7 11.03 8.33 5.36
N GLU A 8 11.01 9.27 6.30
CA GLU A 8 11.94 10.41 6.35
C GLU A 8 13.40 9.99 6.52
N THR A 9 13.68 8.79 7.04
CA THR A 9 15.05 8.27 7.10
C THR A 9 15.63 7.98 5.71
N GLY A 10 14.78 7.78 4.69
CA GLY A 10 15.16 7.36 3.35
C GLY A 10 15.73 5.94 3.25
N LYS A 11 15.76 5.18 4.35
CA LYS A 11 16.34 3.83 4.43
C LYS A 11 15.29 2.72 4.41
N ALA A 12 14.03 3.06 4.66
CA ALA A 12 12.95 2.10 4.60
C ALA A 12 12.67 1.72 3.14
N ASP A 13 12.72 0.41 2.86
CA ASP A 13 12.20 -0.14 1.62
C ASP A 13 10.66 -0.18 1.68
N VAL A 14 10.02 0.65 0.87
CA VAL A 14 8.56 0.83 0.86
C VAL A 14 7.81 -0.36 0.27
N ASP A 15 8.50 -1.21 -0.50
CA ASP A 15 7.93 -2.39 -1.17
C ASP A 15 8.45 -3.71 -0.58
N SER A 16 9.12 -3.65 0.57
CA SER A 16 9.56 -4.85 1.28
C SER A 16 8.38 -5.78 1.54
N LYS A 17 8.48 -7.02 1.08
CA LYS A 17 7.45 -8.04 1.28
C LYS A 17 7.68 -8.80 2.56
N ASP A 18 6.62 -9.00 3.35
CA ASP A 18 6.68 -9.91 4.49
C ASP A 18 6.83 -11.37 4.03
N SER A 19 7.40 -12.21 4.89
CA SER A 19 7.70 -13.60 4.56
C SER A 19 6.51 -14.55 4.60
N GLU A 20 5.40 -14.16 5.24
CA GLU A 20 4.26 -15.05 5.49
C GLU A 20 3.24 -15.00 4.35
N TYR A 21 2.99 -13.79 3.83
CA TYR A 21 1.99 -13.52 2.80
C TYR A 21 2.59 -12.92 1.53
N GLY A 22 3.81 -12.39 1.60
CA GLY A 22 4.38 -11.63 0.50
C GLY A 22 3.72 -10.26 0.31
N ARG A 23 3.09 -9.69 1.35
CA ARG A 23 2.41 -8.39 1.25
C ARG A 23 3.40 -7.25 1.51
N THR A 24 3.19 -6.15 0.80
CA THR A 24 3.89 -4.88 1.02
C THR A 24 3.22 -4.08 2.14
N PRO A 25 3.90 -3.06 2.71
CA PRO A 25 3.26 -2.09 3.61
C PRO A 25 1.98 -1.48 3.04
N LEU A 26 1.95 -1.19 1.74
CA LEU A 26 0.77 -0.65 1.06
C LEU A 26 -0.40 -1.65 1.05
N SER A 27 -0.13 -2.92 0.79
CA SER A 27 -1.13 -3.99 0.83
C SER A 27 -1.73 -4.15 2.24
N TRP A 28 -0.89 -4.13 3.27
CA TRP A 28 -1.36 -4.17 4.67
C TRP A 28 -2.19 -2.94 5.06
N ALA A 29 -1.74 -1.74 4.69
CA ALA A 29 -2.47 -0.51 4.97
C ALA A 29 -3.83 -0.48 4.26
N ALA A 30 -3.87 -0.93 3.00
CA ALA A 30 -5.07 -1.01 2.20
C ALA A 30 -6.09 -2.01 2.75
N ALA A 31 -5.64 -3.21 3.13
CA ALA A 31 -6.48 -4.26 3.69
C ALA A 31 -7.12 -3.89 5.04
N ASN A 32 -6.49 -3.01 5.82
CA ASN A 32 -6.94 -2.63 7.17
C ASN A 32 -7.59 -1.24 7.24
N GLY A 33 -7.77 -0.55 6.11
CA GLY A 33 -8.45 0.75 6.12
C GLY A 33 -7.59 1.92 6.62
N TYR A 34 -6.26 1.79 6.62
CA TYR A 34 -5.34 2.84 7.09
C TYR A 34 -5.10 3.92 6.04
N GLU A 35 -6.14 4.71 5.73
CA GLU A 35 -6.13 5.72 4.67
C GLU A 35 -4.95 6.70 4.75
N ALA A 36 -4.64 7.21 5.95
CA ALA A 36 -3.52 8.13 6.14
C ALA A 36 -2.15 7.48 5.85
N VAL A 37 -2.02 6.19 6.11
CA VAL A 37 -0.80 5.43 5.79
C VAL A 37 -0.71 5.17 4.30
N VAL A 38 -1.83 4.83 3.65
CA VAL A 38 -1.90 4.69 2.18
C VAL A 38 -1.44 5.98 1.50
N LYS A 39 -1.99 7.15 1.87
CA LYS A 39 -1.58 8.44 1.32
C LYS A 39 -0.08 8.69 1.50
N LEU A 40 0.44 8.51 2.71
CA LEU A 40 1.88 8.68 2.98
C LEU A 40 2.76 7.78 2.13
N LEU A 41 2.37 6.52 1.90
CA LEU A 41 3.12 5.59 1.07
C LEU A 41 3.07 5.99 -0.41
N LEU A 42 1.90 6.40 -0.92
CA LEU A 42 1.73 6.88 -2.29
C LEU A 42 2.51 8.18 -2.56
N GLU A 43 2.52 9.11 -1.60
CA GLU A 43 3.26 10.38 -1.67
C GLU A 43 4.79 10.17 -1.82
N THR A 44 5.30 8.98 -1.49
CA THR A 44 6.72 8.66 -1.75
C THR A 44 7.05 8.56 -3.23
N GLY A 45 6.05 8.30 -4.09
CA GLY A 45 6.21 8.02 -5.52
C GLY A 45 6.99 6.75 -5.84
N LYS A 46 7.30 5.92 -4.83
CA LYS A 46 8.14 4.72 -4.96
C LYS A 46 7.39 3.42 -4.76
N ALA A 47 6.24 3.46 -4.10
CA ALA A 47 5.47 2.26 -3.78
C ALA A 47 4.85 1.65 -5.03
N ASP A 48 5.10 0.37 -5.26
CA ASP A 48 4.46 -0.44 -6.30
C ASP A 48 2.99 -0.72 -5.91
N VAL A 49 2.08 0.07 -6.49
CA VAL A 49 0.63 -0.05 -6.25
C VAL A 49 0.04 -1.35 -6.80
N ASP A 50 0.74 -2.01 -7.73
CA ASP A 50 0.35 -3.26 -8.36
C ASP A 50 0.96 -4.50 -7.73
N SER A 51 1.73 -4.32 -6.66
CA SER A 51 2.48 -5.42 -6.06
C SER A 51 1.55 -6.54 -5.61
N LYS A 52 1.71 -7.71 -6.21
CA LYS A 52 0.93 -8.91 -5.86
C LYS A 52 1.55 -9.62 -4.68
N ASP A 53 0.71 -9.97 -3.72
CA ASP A 53 1.10 -10.89 -2.65
C ASP A 53 1.29 -12.31 -3.18
N SER A 54 2.14 -13.09 -2.50
CA SER A 54 2.51 -14.43 -2.95
C SER A 54 1.47 -15.49 -2.62
N LYS A 55 0.63 -15.24 -1.61
CA LYS A 55 -0.31 -16.24 -1.09
C LYS A 55 -1.60 -16.33 -1.92
N TYR A 56 -2.09 -15.21 -2.41
CA TYR A 56 -3.37 -15.09 -3.10
C TYR A 56 -3.27 -14.35 -4.45
N GLY A 57 -2.11 -13.76 -4.76
CA GLY A 57 -1.93 -12.98 -5.99
C GLY A 57 -2.70 -11.67 -6.00
N ARG A 58 -3.09 -11.16 -4.83
CA ARG A 58 -3.90 -9.94 -4.70
C ARG A 58 -3.04 -8.69 -4.60
N THR A 59 -3.57 -7.61 -5.15
CA THR A 59 -2.99 -6.25 -5.07
C THR A 59 -3.54 -5.50 -3.86
N PRO A 60 -2.91 -4.40 -3.42
CA PRO A 60 -3.49 -3.49 -2.43
C PRO A 60 -4.93 -3.08 -2.76
N LEU A 61 -5.24 -2.78 -4.02
CA LEU A 61 -6.59 -2.43 -4.47
C LEU A 61 -7.60 -3.57 -4.23
N SER A 62 -7.21 -4.81 -4.56
CA SER A 62 -8.08 -5.98 -4.34
C SER A 62 -8.40 -6.18 -2.86
N TRP A 63 -7.43 -5.97 -1.96
CA TRP A 63 -7.66 -6.05 -0.52
C TRP A 63 -8.54 -4.92 0.01
N ALA A 64 -8.33 -3.68 -0.43
CA ALA A 64 -9.18 -2.55 -0.05
C ALA A 64 -10.64 -2.75 -0.49
N ALA A 65 -10.85 -3.23 -1.72
CA ALA A 65 -12.17 -3.49 -2.27
C ALA A 65 -12.91 -4.61 -1.53
N GLU A 66 -12.24 -5.72 -1.23
CA GLU A 66 -12.84 -6.81 -0.45
C GLU A 66 -13.30 -6.37 0.93
N ASN A 67 -12.51 -5.52 1.60
CA ASN A 67 -12.80 -5.06 2.96
C ASN A 67 -13.71 -3.81 3.00
N GLY A 68 -14.18 -3.34 1.84
CA GLY A 68 -15.11 -2.21 1.74
C GLY A 68 -14.48 -0.84 2.04
N HIS A 69 -13.17 -0.69 1.87
CA HIS A 69 -12.45 0.55 2.13
C HIS A 69 -12.51 1.51 0.93
N GLU A 70 -13.70 2.03 0.65
CA GLU A 70 -13.99 2.85 -0.55
C GLU A 70 -13.05 4.05 -0.75
N ALA A 71 -12.69 4.75 0.33
CA ALA A 71 -11.78 5.89 0.24
C ALA A 71 -10.38 5.47 -0.24
N ILE A 72 -9.92 4.28 0.17
CA ILE A 72 -8.63 3.73 -0.25
C ILE A 72 -8.70 3.22 -1.69
N VAL A 73 -9.81 2.60 -2.08
CA VAL A 73 -10.04 2.19 -3.48
C VAL A 73 -9.85 3.39 -4.41
N LYS A 74 -10.50 4.53 -4.11
CA LYS A 74 -10.37 5.76 -4.90
C LYS A 74 -8.92 6.27 -4.95
N LEU A 75 -8.23 6.31 -3.80
CA LEU A 75 -6.83 6.75 -3.75
C LEU A 75 -5.91 5.88 -4.61
N LEU A 76 -6.14 4.57 -4.60
CA LEU A 76 -5.35 3.64 -5.39
C LEU A 76 -5.69 3.76 -6.88
N GLU A 77 -6.96 3.87 -7.27
CA GLU A 77 -7.41 4.13 -8.65
C GLU A 77 -6.82 5.43 -9.23
N ASP A 78 -6.76 6.49 -8.42
CA ASP A 78 -6.13 7.75 -8.81
C ASP A 78 -4.62 7.56 -9.07
N ALA A 79 -3.93 6.73 -8.27
CA ALA A 79 -2.51 6.43 -8.44
C ALA A 79 -2.21 5.62 -9.71
N TYR A 80 -3.14 4.78 -10.19
CA TYR A 80 -3.03 4.08 -11.49
C TYR A 80 -3.08 5.02 -12.69
N SER A 81 -3.65 6.20 -12.52
CA SER A 81 -3.91 7.14 -13.60
C SER A 81 -2.73 8.08 -13.89
N LEU A 82 -1.63 7.96 -13.14
CA LEU A 82 -0.41 8.73 -13.34
C LEU A 82 0.55 7.95 -14.27
N PRO A 83 1.07 8.57 -15.34
CA PRO A 83 1.93 7.93 -16.34
C PRO A 83 3.34 7.60 -15.83
#